data_AF-A0A823IA20-F1
#
_entry.id   AF-A0A823IA20-F1
#
_cell.length_a   1.000
_cell.length_b   1.000
_cell.length_c   1.000
_cell.angle_alpha   90.00
_cell.angle_beta   90.00
_cell.angle_gamma   90.00
#
_symmetry.space_group_name_H-M   'P 1'
#
loop_
_entity.id
_entity.type
_entity.pdbx_description
1 polymer ?
#
loop_
_entity_poly.entity_id
_entity_poly.type
_entity_poly.pdbx_seq_one_letter_code
_entity_poly.pdbx_strand_id
1 'polypeptide(L)'
;MYKLVKIILALFLITTVFLPFSNVKAAPTDVVNIPDPVLNSGLKNIIGNPFLDEITEANMATITVADLSNMSGAPGYPVTGLIKDLTGLDKAVNMTKLYFSNQSQIKNLDKIKNLPNLKKIVAVTTGLNNISALGEMPALEEVELGGDYITDFTPLLEKENLTSFSYNSYAWSNPAYHQINNDEFKNFTKLKSLVKLDLTWNNITDLSPLTENDHITNLNLNYNQFTNVAPIATMKNLKVLYLNNNNLTSIDALNTLRGLTIAYADNNNITDLSNLKNFFEAMVAQGDYEGLQINNQTITLPTINIKKGATANSTNPTLDINGQKMPVSNISNDGTVSADNKTVSFANLPIGNKTVTYKAKFTAASSKGVPLSYSINVSQPINVSEQTDSTVSVFYQDENGNELAPTETLSGKSGEDYQTTEKTIANYQLKEIEGQASGQFTDTDSTVTYVYEKADGAPVTVKYVDADGNDLTTSDTLNGKIDAPYQTSAKSLSGWT
;
A
#
# COMPACT_ATOMS: atom_id res chain seq x y z
N MET A 1 -45.95 88.73 -58.18
CA MET A 1 -47.04 88.31 -57.25
C MET A 1 -47.00 86.80 -57.13
N TYR A 2 -46.67 86.31 -55.93
CA TYR A 2 -47.09 85.04 -55.31
C TYR A 2 -47.02 83.68 -56.04
N LYS A 3 -46.17 82.81 -55.45
CA LYS A 3 -46.36 81.38 -55.12
C LYS A 3 -46.75 80.40 -56.23
N LEU A 4 -45.84 79.47 -56.54
CA LEU A 4 -45.92 78.09 -56.04
C LEU A 4 -44.61 77.33 -56.31
N VAL A 5 -44.25 76.45 -55.39
CA VAL A 5 -42.97 75.75 -55.23
C VAL A 5 -42.70 74.77 -56.38
N LYS A 6 -41.43 74.75 -56.83
CA LYS A 6 -40.93 74.03 -58.01
C LYS A 6 -40.85 72.51 -57.81
N ILE A 7 -41.09 71.82 -58.93
CA ILE A 7 -41.06 70.38 -59.17
C ILE A 7 -39.69 69.99 -59.80
N ILE A 8 -39.35 68.69 -59.66
CA ILE A 8 -38.56 67.79 -60.54
C ILE A 8 -37.10 67.51 -60.11
N LEU A 9 -36.84 66.26 -59.71
CA LEU A 9 -35.79 65.33 -60.19
C LEU A 9 -35.98 63.98 -59.45
N ALA A 10 -36.46 62.90 -60.11
CA ALA A 10 -35.73 61.90 -60.88
C ALA A 10 -35.28 60.66 -60.04
N LEU A 11 -35.67 59.48 -60.53
CA LEU A 11 -35.37 58.13 -60.04
C LEU A 11 -33.87 57.87 -59.83
N PHE A 12 -33.49 57.10 -58.80
CA PHE A 12 -32.82 55.79 -58.92
C PHE A 12 -32.60 55.12 -57.54
N LEU A 13 -32.71 53.79 -57.54
CA LEU A 13 -32.31 52.78 -56.56
C LEU A 13 -31.20 53.17 -55.56
N ILE A 14 -31.31 52.73 -54.31
CA ILE A 14 -30.32 51.85 -53.64
C ILE A 14 -30.99 51.21 -52.42
N THR A 15 -31.14 49.89 -52.51
CA THR A 15 -31.29 48.97 -51.38
C THR A 15 -30.08 49.10 -50.47
N THR A 16 -30.26 49.55 -49.23
CA THR A 16 -29.24 49.40 -48.19
C THR A 16 -29.09 47.92 -47.87
N VAL A 17 -28.14 47.29 -48.56
CA VAL A 17 -27.57 46.00 -48.17
C VAL A 17 -26.90 46.21 -46.82
N PHE A 18 -27.43 45.60 -45.76
CA PHE A 18 -26.66 45.33 -44.55
C PHE A 18 -25.56 44.35 -44.96
N LEU A 19 -24.37 44.86 -45.25
CA LEU A 19 -23.17 44.03 -45.27
C LEU A 19 -22.89 43.61 -43.82
N PRO A 20 -22.70 42.33 -43.51
CA PRO A 20 -22.12 41.95 -42.23
C PRO A 20 -20.73 42.60 -42.18
N PHE A 21 -20.39 43.23 -41.07
CA PHE A 21 -19.04 43.72 -40.84
C PHE A 21 -18.07 42.55 -41.09
N SER A 22 -17.39 42.60 -42.23
CA SER A 22 -16.22 41.81 -42.51
C SER A 22 -15.22 42.01 -41.38
N ASN A 23 -14.68 40.92 -40.84
CA ASN A 23 -13.60 40.89 -39.87
C ASN A 23 -12.47 41.85 -40.32
N VAL A 24 -12.49 43.08 -39.80
CA VAL A 24 -11.34 43.98 -39.90
C VAL A 24 -10.28 43.35 -39.01
N LYS A 25 -9.29 42.72 -39.64
CA LYS A 25 -8.10 42.26 -38.93
C LYS A 25 -7.45 43.51 -38.30
N ALA A 26 -7.31 43.51 -36.98
CA ALA A 26 -6.69 44.61 -36.23
C ALA A 26 -5.32 44.97 -36.83
N ALA A 27 -4.98 46.26 -36.79
CA ALA A 27 -3.72 46.73 -37.35
C ALA A 27 -2.57 46.27 -36.44
N PRO A 28 -1.38 45.94 -36.98
CA PRO A 28 -0.23 45.53 -36.17
C PRO A 28 0.18 46.52 -35.07
N THR A 29 -0.18 47.80 -35.22
CA THR A 29 0.10 48.89 -34.28
C THR A 29 -0.96 49.06 -33.20
N ASP A 30 -2.06 48.29 -33.24
CA ASP A 30 -3.13 48.42 -32.26
C ASP A 30 -2.63 48.05 -30.87
N VAL A 31 -2.90 48.93 -29.91
CA VAL A 31 -2.48 48.78 -28.51
C VAL A 31 -3.34 47.72 -27.84
N VAL A 32 -2.69 46.79 -27.15
CA VAL A 32 -3.36 45.72 -26.42
C VAL A 32 -3.67 46.18 -25.01
N ASN A 33 -4.95 46.12 -24.64
CA ASN A 33 -5.37 46.40 -23.27
C ASN A 33 -4.97 45.25 -22.34
N ILE A 34 -3.99 45.52 -21.46
CA ILE A 34 -3.51 44.59 -20.43
C ILE A 34 -3.66 45.30 -19.07
N PRO A 35 -4.82 45.15 -18.40
CA PRO A 35 -5.15 45.89 -17.18
C PRO A 35 -4.38 45.41 -15.94
N ASP A 36 -3.91 44.16 -15.93
CA ASP A 36 -3.07 43.63 -14.85
C ASP A 36 -1.63 44.17 -14.99
N PRO A 37 -1.14 44.98 -14.05
CA PRO A 37 0.16 45.63 -14.18
C PRO A 37 1.33 44.64 -14.06
N VAL A 38 1.14 43.52 -13.35
CA VAL A 38 2.14 42.47 -13.18
C VAL A 38 2.28 41.71 -14.49
N LEU A 39 1.15 41.32 -15.09
CA LEU A 39 1.13 40.70 -16.43
C LEU A 39 1.72 41.64 -17.48
N ASN A 40 1.32 42.92 -17.50
CA ASN A 40 1.80 43.91 -18.47
C ASN A 40 3.33 44.03 -18.40
N SER A 41 3.88 44.29 -17.21
CA SER A 41 5.33 44.38 -17.00
C SER A 41 6.03 43.09 -17.38
N GLY A 42 5.42 41.97 -17.03
CA GLY A 42 5.91 40.65 -17.36
C GLY A 42 6.01 40.36 -18.85
N LEU A 43 4.98 40.72 -19.61
CA LEU A 43 4.96 40.57 -21.06
C LEU A 43 6.00 41.47 -21.72
N LYS A 44 6.23 42.70 -21.23
CA LYS A 44 7.32 43.57 -21.73
C LYS A 44 8.69 42.89 -21.62
N ASN A 45 8.94 42.21 -20.50
CA ASN A 45 10.17 41.41 -20.31
C ASN A 45 10.24 40.25 -21.30
N ILE A 46 9.15 39.49 -21.49
CA ILE A 46 9.09 38.35 -22.42
C ILE A 46 9.30 38.80 -23.88
N ILE A 47 8.73 39.93 -24.27
CA ILE A 47 8.94 40.57 -25.58
C ILE A 47 10.41 40.98 -25.77
N GLY A 48 11.17 41.12 -24.68
CA GLY A 48 12.58 41.51 -24.70
C GLY A 48 12.81 43.03 -24.66
N ASN A 49 11.77 43.81 -24.36
CA ASN A 49 11.88 45.26 -24.18
C ASN A 49 11.08 45.73 -22.95
N PRO A 50 11.70 45.75 -21.75
CA PRO A 50 11.04 46.17 -20.51
C PRO A 50 10.56 47.62 -20.51
N PHE A 51 11.09 48.47 -21.39
CA PHE A 51 10.83 49.91 -21.43
C PHE A 51 9.79 50.31 -22.48
N LEU A 52 9.07 49.36 -23.07
CA LEU A 52 7.93 49.70 -23.94
C LEU A 52 6.94 50.57 -23.18
N ASP A 53 6.46 51.66 -23.79
CA ASP A 53 5.36 52.44 -23.24
C ASP A 53 4.08 51.59 -23.26
N GLU A 54 3.76 51.08 -24.45
CA GLU A 54 2.57 50.26 -24.73
C GLU A 54 2.97 48.96 -25.44
N ILE A 55 2.18 47.90 -25.21
CA ILE A 55 2.30 46.63 -25.92
C ILE A 55 1.30 46.64 -27.08
N THR A 56 1.77 46.41 -28.30
CA THR A 56 0.93 46.30 -29.51
C THR A 56 0.61 44.85 -29.86
N GLU A 57 -0.38 44.62 -30.72
CA GLU A 57 -0.67 43.28 -31.25
C GLU A 57 0.52 42.68 -31.99
N ALA A 58 1.32 43.49 -32.69
CA ALA A 58 2.57 43.03 -33.30
C ALA A 58 3.56 42.51 -32.25
N ASN A 59 3.67 43.18 -31.10
CA ASN A 59 4.51 42.68 -30.01
C ASN A 59 3.98 41.35 -29.47
N MET A 60 2.67 41.25 -29.22
CA MET A 60 2.05 40.01 -28.71
C MET A 60 2.22 38.83 -29.68
N ALA A 61 2.17 39.09 -30.99
CA ALA A 61 2.38 38.06 -32.01
C ALA A 61 3.81 37.47 -32.00
N THR A 62 4.80 38.13 -31.38
CA THR A 62 6.16 37.56 -31.24
C THR A 62 6.27 36.50 -30.15
N ILE A 63 5.31 36.46 -29.23
CA ILE A 63 5.36 35.57 -28.07
C ILE A 63 5.00 34.15 -28.49
N THR A 64 5.99 33.25 -28.44
CA THR A 64 5.83 31.82 -28.72
C THR A 64 5.83 30.97 -27.45
N VAL A 65 6.48 31.46 -26.39
CA VAL A 65 6.50 30.89 -25.04
C VAL A 65 6.39 32.05 -24.06
N ALA A 66 5.48 31.95 -23.10
CA ALA A 66 5.40 32.88 -21.98
C ALA A 66 5.65 32.12 -20.68
N ASP A 67 6.74 32.46 -19.97
CA ASP A 67 6.96 32.01 -18.61
C ASP A 67 6.79 33.18 -17.64
N LEU A 68 5.66 33.13 -16.94
CA LEU A 68 5.21 34.10 -15.94
C LEU A 68 5.48 33.60 -14.50
N SER A 69 6.14 32.45 -14.34
CA SER A 69 6.29 31.78 -13.04
C SER A 69 7.36 32.40 -12.14
N ASN A 70 8.31 33.14 -12.72
CA ASN A 70 9.42 33.76 -12.00
C ASN A 70 9.78 35.12 -12.62
N MET A 71 8.83 36.06 -12.60
CA MET A 71 9.05 37.36 -13.23
C MET A 71 10.05 38.19 -12.42
N SER A 72 11.23 38.44 -12.97
CA SER A 72 12.17 39.41 -12.45
C SER A 72 12.03 40.73 -13.22
N GLY A 73 11.98 41.83 -12.48
CA GLY A 73 11.97 43.16 -13.07
C GLY A 73 13.36 43.62 -13.48
N ALA A 74 13.45 44.64 -14.33
CA ALA A 74 14.72 45.30 -14.62
C ALA A 74 15.30 45.95 -13.34
N PRO A 75 16.64 46.13 -13.22
CA PRO A 75 17.24 46.84 -12.09
C PRO A 75 16.58 48.22 -11.89
N GLY A 76 15.96 48.44 -10.72
CA GLY A 76 15.19 49.66 -10.41
C GLY A 76 13.67 49.54 -10.59
N TYR A 77 13.17 48.48 -11.21
CA TYR A 77 11.74 48.22 -11.48
C TYR A 77 11.35 46.76 -11.17
N PRO A 78 11.45 46.31 -9.91
CA PRO A 78 11.10 44.93 -9.57
C PRO A 78 9.61 44.66 -9.84
N VAL A 79 9.31 43.51 -10.46
CA VAL A 79 7.93 43.03 -10.57
C VAL A 79 7.52 42.49 -9.20
N THR A 80 6.68 43.23 -8.49
CA THR A 80 6.13 42.83 -7.19
C THR A 80 4.62 42.67 -7.28
N GLY A 81 4.09 41.48 -7.01
CA GLY A 81 2.65 41.22 -7.02
C GLY A 81 2.31 39.82 -7.52
N LEU A 82 1.02 39.55 -7.68
CA LEU A 82 0.49 38.31 -8.24
C LEU A 82 -0.38 38.66 -9.43
N ILE A 83 -0.23 37.90 -10.53
CA ILE A 83 -1.08 38.04 -11.71
C ILE A 83 -2.48 37.56 -11.36
N LYS A 84 -3.51 38.37 -11.64
CA LYS A 84 -4.91 38.08 -11.33
C LYS A 84 -5.81 38.05 -12.55
N ASP A 85 -5.44 38.76 -13.61
CA ASP A 85 -6.21 38.87 -14.85
C ASP A 85 -5.31 38.60 -16.06
N LEU A 86 -5.78 37.71 -16.94
CA LEU A 86 -5.11 37.32 -18.18
C LEU A 86 -5.57 38.15 -19.40
N THR A 87 -6.40 39.17 -19.21
CA THR A 87 -6.89 40.04 -20.29
C THR A 87 -5.73 40.61 -21.11
N GLY A 88 -5.83 40.51 -22.44
CA GLY A 88 -4.81 40.93 -23.40
C GLY A 88 -3.90 39.79 -23.86
N LEU A 89 -3.74 38.72 -23.07
CA LEU A 89 -2.91 37.57 -23.44
C LEU A 89 -3.51 36.76 -24.61
N ASP A 90 -4.81 36.90 -24.87
CA ASP A 90 -5.51 36.34 -26.03
C ASP A 90 -4.94 36.83 -27.38
N LYS A 91 -4.20 37.93 -27.37
CA LYS A 91 -3.53 38.47 -28.56
C LYS A 91 -2.21 37.79 -28.90
N ALA A 92 -1.66 36.96 -28.01
CA ALA A 92 -0.46 36.16 -28.27
C ALA A 92 -0.78 34.92 -29.12
N VAL A 93 -1.29 35.12 -30.33
CA VAL A 93 -1.84 34.04 -31.18
C VAL A 93 -0.82 32.99 -31.61
N ASN A 94 0.47 33.29 -31.53
CA ASN A 94 1.57 32.36 -31.84
C ASN A 94 2.10 31.62 -30.60
N MET A 95 1.52 31.87 -29.41
CA MET A 95 1.96 31.25 -28.17
C MET A 95 1.63 29.76 -28.16
N THR A 96 2.64 28.96 -27.86
CA THR A 96 2.56 27.49 -27.82
C THR A 96 2.66 26.92 -26.40
N LYS A 97 3.30 27.66 -25.49
CA LYS A 97 3.49 27.24 -24.10
C LYS A 97 3.30 28.42 -23.16
N LEU A 98 2.58 28.17 -22.07
CA LEU A 98 2.30 29.14 -21.03
C LEU A 98 2.61 28.54 -19.66
N TYR A 99 3.46 29.19 -18.90
CA TYR A 99 3.83 28.83 -17.52
C TYR A 99 3.47 30.00 -16.61
N PHE A 100 2.77 29.78 -15.49
CA PHE A 100 2.39 30.86 -14.56
C PHE A 100 2.27 30.39 -13.12
N SER A 101 3.17 29.50 -12.71
CA SER A 101 3.15 28.88 -11.39
C SER A 101 3.62 29.82 -10.28
N ASN A 102 3.11 29.69 -9.05
CA ASN A 102 3.47 30.46 -7.83
C ASN A 102 3.24 31.99 -7.84
N GLN A 103 3.30 32.65 -9.00
CA GLN A 103 3.20 34.11 -9.16
C GLN A 103 1.81 34.57 -9.66
N SER A 104 0.77 33.81 -9.31
CA SER A 104 -0.58 34.12 -9.75
C SER A 104 -1.67 33.84 -8.70
N GLN A 105 -2.79 34.52 -8.88
CA GLN A 105 -4.08 34.32 -8.21
C GLN A 105 -5.20 34.23 -9.27
N ILE A 106 -4.88 33.63 -10.41
CA ILE A 106 -5.79 33.46 -11.54
C ILE A 106 -6.85 32.43 -11.17
N LYS A 107 -8.12 32.79 -11.31
CA LYS A 107 -9.25 31.89 -10.96
C LYS A 107 -9.73 31.02 -12.11
N ASN A 108 -9.58 31.49 -13.34
CA ASN A 108 -9.99 30.80 -14.56
C ASN A 108 -9.12 31.20 -15.76
N LEU A 109 -9.28 30.47 -16.87
CA LEU A 109 -8.49 30.64 -18.10
C LEU A 109 -9.33 31.15 -19.28
N ASP A 110 -10.49 31.75 -19.02
CA ASP A 110 -11.46 32.11 -20.06
C ASP A 110 -10.89 33.08 -21.10
N LYS A 111 -9.98 33.96 -20.68
CA LYS A 111 -9.34 34.94 -21.55
C LYS A 111 -8.50 34.27 -22.64
N ILE A 112 -7.88 33.13 -22.36
CA ILE A 112 -6.91 32.50 -23.28
C ILE A 112 -7.47 31.26 -24.00
N LYS A 113 -8.74 30.93 -23.80
CA LYS A 113 -9.34 29.68 -24.30
C LYS A 113 -9.31 29.51 -25.83
N ASN A 114 -9.30 30.62 -26.57
CA ASN A 114 -9.34 30.62 -28.03
C ASN A 114 -7.94 30.67 -28.69
N LEU A 115 -6.85 30.61 -27.92
CA LEU A 115 -5.51 30.66 -28.49
C LEU A 115 -5.26 29.45 -29.39
N PRO A 116 -5.01 29.66 -30.69
CA PRO A 116 -5.08 28.59 -31.68
C PRO A 116 -3.88 27.63 -31.62
N ASN A 117 -2.75 28.06 -31.05
CA ASN A 117 -1.50 27.32 -31.05
C ASN A 117 -1.05 26.88 -29.64
N LEU A 118 -1.83 27.19 -28.60
CA LEU A 118 -1.44 26.92 -27.21
C LEU A 118 -1.56 25.41 -26.92
N LYS A 119 -0.40 24.75 -26.84
CA LYS A 119 -0.28 23.30 -26.66
C LYS A 119 -0.03 22.89 -25.21
N LYS A 120 0.68 23.72 -24.45
CA LYS A 120 1.08 23.40 -23.08
C LYS A 120 0.73 24.49 -22.09
N ILE A 121 0.13 24.08 -20.98
CA ILE A 121 -0.10 24.92 -19.81
C ILE A 121 0.54 24.29 -18.58
N VAL A 122 1.32 25.09 -17.84
CA VAL A 122 1.83 24.73 -16.51
C VAL A 122 1.37 25.80 -15.52
N ALA A 123 0.49 25.39 -14.62
CA ALA A 123 -0.19 26.26 -13.67
C ALA A 123 -0.29 25.55 -12.32
N VAL A 124 0.81 25.60 -11.56
CA VAL A 124 0.88 25.08 -10.20
C VAL A 124 0.80 26.25 -9.22
N THR A 125 0.06 26.10 -8.13
CA THR A 125 -0.08 27.12 -7.06
C THR A 125 -0.52 28.48 -7.57
N THR A 126 -1.60 28.49 -8.35
CA THR A 126 -2.09 29.66 -9.10
C THR A 126 -3.38 30.26 -8.57
N GLY A 127 -4.07 29.52 -7.68
CA GLY A 127 -5.38 29.86 -7.16
C GLY A 127 -6.54 29.46 -8.08
N LEU A 128 -6.29 28.67 -9.12
CA LEU A 128 -7.31 28.19 -10.05
C LEU A 128 -8.40 27.42 -9.31
N ASN A 129 -9.65 27.63 -9.71
CA ASN A 129 -10.79 26.85 -9.25
C ASN A 129 -11.75 26.47 -10.38
N ASN A 130 -11.61 27.09 -11.55
CA ASN A 130 -12.39 26.78 -12.74
C ASN A 130 -11.47 26.57 -13.94
N ILE A 131 -11.56 25.39 -14.55
CA ILE A 131 -10.81 24.98 -15.74
C ILE A 131 -11.70 24.69 -16.96
N SER A 132 -12.95 25.17 -16.99
CA SER A 132 -13.87 24.99 -18.13
C SER A 132 -13.24 25.37 -19.47
N ALA A 133 -12.49 26.47 -19.49
CA ALA A 133 -11.75 26.94 -20.65
C ALA A 133 -10.77 25.90 -21.24
N LEU A 134 -10.18 25.02 -20.42
CA LEU A 134 -9.27 23.99 -20.91
C LEU A 134 -9.99 23.02 -21.86
N GLY A 135 -11.27 22.75 -21.64
CA GLY A 135 -12.09 21.91 -22.51
C GLY A 135 -12.33 22.50 -23.90
N GLU A 136 -12.22 23.82 -24.06
CA GLU A 136 -12.47 24.52 -25.32
C GLU A 136 -11.18 24.78 -26.13
N MET A 137 -10.00 24.64 -25.52
CA MET A 137 -8.73 24.98 -26.17
C MET A 137 -8.40 24.02 -27.33
N PRO A 138 -8.29 24.50 -28.58
CA PRO A 138 -8.27 23.64 -29.77
C PRO A 138 -6.99 22.82 -29.93
N ALA A 139 -5.84 23.35 -29.48
CA ALA A 139 -4.52 22.73 -29.69
C ALA A 139 -3.88 22.17 -28.40
N LEU A 140 -4.61 22.15 -27.28
CA LEU A 140 -4.06 21.78 -25.98
C LEU A 140 -3.72 20.28 -25.94
N GLU A 141 -2.44 19.98 -25.68
CA GLU A 141 -1.85 18.64 -25.68
C GLU A 141 -1.29 18.25 -24.30
N GLU A 142 -0.82 19.23 -23.51
CA GLU A 142 -0.17 19.00 -22.22
C GLU A 142 -0.70 19.98 -21.15
N VAL A 143 -1.08 19.43 -20.00
CA VAL A 143 -1.57 20.21 -18.86
C VAL A 143 -0.90 19.71 -17.58
N GLU A 144 -0.26 20.63 -16.87
CA GLU A 144 0.30 20.41 -15.53
C GLU A 144 -0.32 21.41 -14.57
N LEU A 145 -1.11 20.89 -13.63
CA LEU A 145 -1.85 21.65 -12.63
C LEU A 145 -1.51 21.13 -11.24
N GLY A 146 -1.79 21.91 -10.21
CA GLY A 146 -1.59 21.44 -8.84
C GLY A 146 -1.53 22.55 -7.82
N GLY A 147 -1.72 22.24 -6.54
CA GLY A 147 -1.69 23.28 -5.50
C GLY A 147 -2.78 24.32 -5.69
N ASP A 148 -3.96 23.89 -6.12
CA ASP A 148 -5.08 24.73 -6.53
C ASP A 148 -6.40 24.25 -5.89
N TYR A 149 -7.52 24.88 -6.26
CA TYR A 149 -8.85 24.65 -5.71
C TYR A 149 -9.81 24.08 -6.77
N ILE A 150 -9.28 23.33 -7.73
CA ILE A 150 -10.03 22.74 -8.84
C ILE A 150 -10.75 21.49 -8.34
N THR A 151 -12.07 21.45 -8.44
CA THR A 151 -12.90 20.30 -8.02
C THR A 151 -13.69 19.68 -9.17
N ASP A 152 -13.53 20.21 -10.39
CA ASP A 152 -14.24 19.74 -11.57
C ASP A 152 -13.24 19.51 -12.71
N PHE A 153 -12.93 18.24 -12.95
CA PHE A 153 -12.03 17.79 -14.01
C PHE A 153 -12.77 17.39 -15.30
N THR A 154 -14.11 17.50 -15.33
CA THR A 154 -14.91 17.16 -16.51
C THR A 154 -14.46 17.84 -17.81
N PRO A 155 -13.95 19.10 -17.82
CA PRO A 155 -13.50 19.74 -19.06
C PRO A 155 -12.33 19.03 -19.76
N LEU A 156 -11.57 18.18 -19.05
CA LEU A 156 -10.42 17.47 -19.62
C LEU A 156 -10.78 16.07 -20.13
N LEU A 157 -11.89 15.48 -19.66
CA LEU A 157 -12.18 14.05 -19.82
C LEU A 157 -12.39 13.60 -21.27
N GLU A 158 -12.78 14.51 -22.15
CA GLU A 158 -13.10 14.21 -23.55
C GLU A 158 -12.12 14.88 -24.54
N LYS A 159 -10.98 15.40 -24.04
CA LYS A 159 -9.97 16.00 -24.91
C LYS A 159 -9.22 14.95 -25.72
N GLU A 160 -9.56 14.87 -27.00
CA GLU A 160 -8.95 13.93 -27.96
C GLU A 160 -7.44 14.15 -28.16
N ASN A 161 -6.94 15.38 -28.00
CA ASN A 161 -5.53 15.72 -28.21
C ASN A 161 -4.68 15.74 -26.92
N LEU A 162 -5.28 15.54 -25.74
CA LEU A 162 -4.55 15.62 -24.46
C LEU A 162 -3.67 14.38 -24.26
N THR A 163 -2.37 14.54 -24.42
CA THR A 163 -1.38 13.45 -24.32
C THR A 163 -0.69 13.38 -22.96
N SER A 164 -0.67 14.47 -22.20
CA SER A 164 -0.07 14.53 -20.88
C SER A 164 -0.96 15.31 -19.91
N PHE A 165 -1.29 14.68 -18.78
CA PHE A 165 -2.01 15.34 -17.70
C PHE A 165 -1.31 15.09 -16.37
N SER A 166 -1.07 16.16 -15.63
CA SER A 166 -0.62 16.12 -14.25
C SER A 166 -1.52 16.97 -13.36
N TYR A 167 -1.91 16.41 -12.22
CA TYR A 167 -2.53 17.15 -11.13
C TYR A 167 -1.88 16.75 -9.79
N ASN A 168 -0.98 17.59 -9.31
CA ASN A 168 -0.27 17.35 -8.04
C ASN A 168 -0.86 18.23 -6.94
N SER A 169 -1.53 17.64 -5.94
CA SER A 169 -2.34 18.44 -5.00
C SER A 169 -1.51 19.40 -4.14
N TYR A 170 -0.33 18.98 -3.67
CA TYR A 170 0.45 19.71 -2.64
C TYR A 170 -0.31 20.01 -1.34
N ALA A 171 -1.37 19.28 -1.01
CA ALA A 171 -2.14 19.49 0.24
C ALA A 171 -1.31 19.36 1.53
N TRP A 172 -0.14 18.72 1.48
CA TRP A 172 0.83 18.66 2.58
C TRP A 172 1.41 20.05 2.94
N SER A 173 1.47 20.99 1.99
CA SER A 173 1.94 22.36 2.24
C SER A 173 0.79 23.31 2.59
N ASN A 174 -0.38 23.08 1.99
CA ASN A 174 -1.60 23.84 2.27
C ASN A 174 -2.82 22.90 2.22
N PRO A 175 -3.42 22.55 3.38
CA PRO A 175 -4.55 21.63 3.45
C PRO A 175 -5.82 22.08 2.70
N ALA A 176 -5.89 23.34 2.28
CA ALA A 176 -7.00 23.86 1.49
C ALA A 176 -6.90 23.49 0.00
N TYR A 177 -5.74 23.01 -0.47
CA TYR A 177 -5.60 22.54 -1.85
C TYR A 177 -6.37 21.24 -2.07
N HIS A 178 -7.02 21.16 -3.22
CA HIS A 178 -7.87 20.03 -3.54
C HIS A 178 -7.04 18.78 -3.84
N GLN A 179 -7.44 17.64 -3.27
CA GLN A 179 -6.92 16.31 -3.57
C GLN A 179 -7.98 15.51 -4.34
N ILE A 180 -7.60 14.97 -5.49
CA ILE A 180 -8.47 14.06 -6.25
C ILE A 180 -8.77 12.83 -5.38
N ASN A 181 -10.05 12.48 -5.27
CA ASN A 181 -10.52 11.27 -4.61
C ASN A 181 -11.02 10.22 -5.63
N ASN A 182 -11.45 9.05 -5.15
CA ASN A 182 -11.92 7.96 -6.00
C ASN A 182 -13.19 8.31 -6.81
N ASP A 183 -14.08 9.15 -6.29
CA ASP A 183 -15.31 9.54 -6.99
C ASP A 183 -15.03 10.41 -8.22
N GLU A 184 -13.98 11.21 -8.17
CA GLU A 184 -13.50 11.97 -9.31
C GLU A 184 -12.70 11.08 -10.25
N PHE A 185 -11.80 10.28 -9.69
CA PHE A 185 -10.88 9.41 -10.44
C PHE A 185 -11.59 8.35 -11.28
N LYS A 186 -12.77 7.86 -10.87
CA LYS A 186 -13.56 6.91 -11.70
C LYS A 186 -13.86 7.42 -13.11
N ASN A 187 -13.95 8.74 -13.28
CA ASN A 187 -14.24 9.36 -14.57
C ASN A 187 -13.00 9.42 -15.48
N PHE A 188 -11.80 9.15 -14.97
CA PHE A 188 -10.55 9.21 -15.74
C PHE A 188 -10.43 8.06 -16.74
N THR A 189 -11.27 7.03 -16.62
CA THR A 189 -11.51 6.02 -17.67
C THR A 189 -11.71 6.62 -19.06
N LYS A 190 -12.28 7.84 -19.14
CA LYS A 190 -12.57 8.58 -20.38
C LYS A 190 -11.34 9.21 -21.06
N LEU A 191 -10.20 9.32 -20.38
CA LEU A 191 -8.99 9.96 -20.91
C LEU A 191 -8.25 9.04 -21.90
N LYS A 192 -8.85 8.79 -23.06
CA LYS A 192 -8.40 7.80 -24.06
C LYS A 192 -7.16 8.21 -24.87
N SER A 193 -6.74 9.47 -24.78
CA SER A 193 -5.59 10.04 -25.51
C SER A 193 -4.31 10.15 -24.69
N LEU A 194 -4.39 9.96 -23.36
CA LEU A 194 -3.26 10.17 -22.46
C LEU A 194 -2.14 9.15 -22.63
N VAL A 195 -0.93 9.64 -22.87
CA VAL A 195 0.30 8.85 -22.84
C VAL A 195 0.97 8.94 -21.47
N LYS A 196 0.82 10.08 -20.79
CA LYS A 196 1.43 10.35 -19.49
C LYS A 196 0.39 10.84 -18.49
N LEU A 197 0.38 10.22 -17.31
CA LEU A 197 -0.50 10.59 -16.20
C LEU A 197 0.31 10.71 -14.92
N ASP A 198 0.23 11.87 -14.26
CA ASP A 198 0.83 12.11 -12.94
C ASP A 198 -0.23 12.62 -11.96
N LEU A 199 -0.51 11.82 -10.93
CA LEU A 199 -1.47 12.13 -9.88
C LEU A 199 -0.79 12.08 -8.50
N THR A 200 0.43 12.59 -8.42
CA THR A 200 1.18 12.62 -7.16
C THR A 200 0.46 13.44 -6.08
N TRP A 201 0.55 13.02 -4.81
CA TRP A 201 0.00 13.74 -3.65
C TRP A 201 -1.54 13.82 -3.58
N ASN A 202 -2.27 12.87 -4.17
CA ASN A 202 -3.73 12.84 -4.11
C ASN A 202 -4.26 11.85 -3.04
N ASN A 203 -5.57 11.63 -3.01
CA ASN A 203 -6.25 10.78 -2.03
C ASN A 203 -6.95 9.60 -2.72
N ILE A 204 -6.21 8.90 -3.59
CA ILE A 204 -6.74 7.81 -4.41
C ILE A 204 -6.33 6.47 -3.78
N THR A 205 -7.27 5.52 -3.71
CA THR A 205 -7.04 4.16 -3.21
C THR A 205 -7.42 3.08 -4.22
N ASP A 206 -8.22 3.41 -5.24
CA ASP A 206 -8.69 2.44 -6.24
C ASP A 206 -8.12 2.75 -7.63
N LEU A 207 -7.38 1.80 -8.19
CA LEU A 207 -6.82 1.87 -9.56
C LEU A 207 -7.72 1.26 -10.64
N SER A 208 -8.89 0.73 -10.28
CA SER A 208 -9.84 0.16 -11.25
C SER A 208 -10.14 1.05 -12.47
N PRO A 209 -10.17 2.40 -12.36
CA PRO A 209 -10.40 3.26 -13.53
C PRO A 209 -9.32 3.18 -14.61
N LEU A 210 -8.10 2.73 -14.29
CA LEU A 210 -7.00 2.62 -15.26
C LEU A 210 -7.01 1.33 -16.08
N THR A 211 -7.88 0.37 -15.76
CA THR A 211 -7.92 -0.95 -16.42
C THR A 211 -8.13 -0.86 -17.95
N GLU A 212 -8.82 0.18 -18.42
CA GLU A 212 -9.07 0.46 -19.84
C GLU A 212 -8.07 1.45 -20.48
N ASN A 213 -7.04 1.90 -19.73
CA ASN A 213 -6.06 2.88 -20.21
C ASN A 213 -4.72 2.22 -20.54
N ASP A 214 -4.75 1.14 -21.32
CA ASP A 214 -3.56 0.36 -21.67
C ASP A 214 -2.59 1.07 -22.61
N HIS A 215 -2.97 2.24 -23.14
CA HIS A 215 -2.17 3.13 -23.97
C HIS A 215 -1.19 4.02 -23.18
N ILE A 216 -1.39 4.19 -21.86
CA ILE A 216 -0.50 4.99 -21.00
C ILE A 216 0.89 4.33 -20.93
N THR A 217 1.94 5.13 -21.15
CA THR A 217 3.33 4.68 -21.08
C THR A 217 4.07 5.16 -19.82
N ASN A 218 3.61 6.26 -19.21
CA ASN A 218 4.22 6.84 -18.02
C ASN A 218 3.15 7.15 -16.98
N LEU A 219 3.25 6.49 -15.82
CA LEU A 219 2.28 6.61 -14.74
C LEU A 219 3.00 6.96 -13.43
N ASN A 220 2.68 8.12 -12.86
CA ASN A 220 3.16 8.53 -11.55
C ASN A 220 1.99 8.63 -10.57
N LEU A 221 2.07 7.81 -9.52
CA LEU A 221 1.05 7.62 -8.49
C LEU A 221 1.66 7.74 -7.08
N ASN A 222 2.82 8.38 -6.97
CA ASN A 222 3.48 8.60 -5.69
C ASN A 222 2.57 9.33 -4.70
N TYR A 223 2.74 9.09 -3.39
CA TYR A 223 2.02 9.81 -2.34
C TYR A 223 0.49 9.73 -2.50
N ASN A 224 -0.03 8.51 -2.62
CA ASN A 224 -1.45 8.19 -2.56
C ASN A 224 -1.67 7.15 -1.44
N GLN A 225 -2.74 6.35 -1.49
CA GLN A 225 -3.10 5.38 -0.45
C GLN A 225 -3.39 3.99 -1.04
N PHE A 226 -2.67 3.61 -2.11
CA PHE A 226 -2.87 2.31 -2.75
C PHE A 226 -2.37 1.16 -1.87
N THR A 227 -3.15 0.09 -1.76
CA THR A 227 -2.77 -1.15 -1.05
C THR A 227 -2.38 -2.29 -1.98
N ASN A 228 -2.83 -2.23 -3.23
CA ASN A 228 -2.47 -3.17 -4.29
C ASN A 228 -2.50 -2.49 -5.66
N VAL A 229 -1.81 -3.10 -6.61
CA VAL A 229 -1.70 -2.62 -8.01
C VAL A 229 -2.28 -3.62 -9.01
N ALA A 230 -3.17 -4.52 -8.58
CA ALA A 230 -3.78 -5.50 -9.49
C ALA A 230 -4.45 -4.90 -10.74
N PRO A 231 -5.16 -3.75 -10.66
CA PRO A 231 -5.83 -3.17 -11.82
C PRO A 231 -4.91 -2.75 -12.98
N ILE A 232 -3.65 -2.40 -12.70
CA ILE A 232 -2.72 -1.97 -13.76
C ILE A 232 -2.10 -3.14 -14.52
N ALA A 233 -2.42 -4.39 -14.18
CA ALA A 233 -1.90 -5.58 -14.86
C ALA A 233 -2.26 -5.65 -16.36
N THR A 234 -3.27 -4.90 -16.80
CA THR A 234 -3.68 -4.80 -18.22
C THR A 234 -2.86 -3.77 -19.02
N MET A 235 -2.10 -2.88 -18.36
CA MET A 235 -1.40 -1.75 -18.99
C MET A 235 -0.10 -2.16 -19.68
N LYS A 236 -0.19 -2.98 -20.72
CA LYS A 236 0.98 -3.63 -21.38
C LYS A 236 1.96 -2.66 -22.03
N ASN A 237 1.55 -1.43 -22.35
CA ASN A 237 2.41 -0.40 -22.93
C ASN A 237 3.15 0.44 -21.88
N LEU A 238 2.91 0.19 -20.59
CA LEU A 238 3.53 0.93 -19.51
C LEU A 238 5.04 0.71 -19.49
N LYS A 239 5.80 1.82 -19.46
CA LYS A 239 7.27 1.83 -19.47
C LYS A 239 7.86 2.37 -18.18
N VAL A 240 7.18 3.33 -17.56
CA VAL A 240 7.61 3.99 -16.32
C VAL A 240 6.47 4.02 -15.33
N LEU A 241 6.73 3.55 -14.12
CA LEU A 241 5.78 3.48 -13.02
C LEU A 241 6.41 3.97 -11.72
N TYR A 242 5.76 4.93 -11.06
CA TYR A 242 6.13 5.41 -9.74
C TYR A 242 4.98 5.22 -8.75
N LEU A 243 5.25 4.53 -7.65
CA LEU A 243 4.32 4.08 -6.61
C LEU A 243 4.84 4.36 -5.20
N ASN A 244 5.87 5.20 -5.07
CA ASN A 244 6.51 5.51 -3.80
C ASN A 244 5.51 6.13 -2.81
N ASN A 245 5.67 5.86 -1.52
CA ASN A 245 4.84 6.44 -0.45
C ASN A 245 3.36 6.11 -0.65
N ASN A 246 3.05 4.81 -0.67
CA ASN A 246 1.69 4.28 -0.65
C ASN A 246 1.60 3.26 0.51
N ASN A 247 0.60 2.38 0.50
CA ASN A 247 0.39 1.33 1.49
C ASN A 247 0.45 -0.07 0.85
N LEU A 248 1.24 -0.23 -0.21
CA LEU A 248 1.27 -1.46 -1.00
C LEU A 248 1.81 -2.63 -0.17
N THR A 249 1.07 -3.73 -0.16
CA THR A 249 1.52 -4.99 0.45
C THR A 249 2.05 -5.98 -0.59
N SER A 250 1.67 -5.81 -1.86
CA SER A 250 2.14 -6.61 -2.98
C SER A 250 2.18 -5.78 -4.28
N ILE A 251 3.11 -6.16 -5.15
CA ILE A 251 3.28 -5.63 -6.51
C ILE A 251 3.33 -6.76 -7.56
N ASP A 252 2.77 -7.93 -7.25
CA ASP A 252 2.83 -9.11 -8.13
C ASP A 252 2.19 -8.88 -9.50
N ALA A 253 1.26 -7.92 -9.58
CA ALA A 253 0.63 -7.48 -10.83
C ALA A 253 1.64 -7.01 -11.88
N LEU A 254 2.83 -6.54 -11.48
CA LEU A 254 3.89 -6.14 -12.41
C LEU A 254 4.38 -7.31 -13.28
N ASN A 255 4.15 -8.55 -12.87
CA ASN A 255 4.61 -9.72 -13.62
C ASN A 255 4.06 -9.79 -15.06
N THR A 256 2.93 -9.11 -15.35
CA THR A 256 2.35 -9.06 -16.71
C THR A 256 2.93 -7.94 -17.58
N LEU A 257 3.66 -6.98 -17.01
CA LEU A 257 4.05 -5.71 -17.66
C LEU A 257 5.41 -5.81 -18.34
N ARG A 258 5.51 -6.57 -19.43
CA ARG A 258 6.80 -6.88 -20.09
C ARG A 258 7.52 -5.69 -20.74
N GLY A 259 6.83 -4.57 -20.95
CA GLY A 259 7.43 -3.33 -21.45
C GLY A 259 7.97 -2.40 -20.34
N LEU A 260 7.76 -2.73 -19.06
CA LEU A 260 8.11 -1.87 -17.96
C LEU A 260 9.63 -1.86 -17.76
N THR A 261 10.21 -0.66 -17.76
CA THR A 261 11.65 -0.42 -17.64
C THR A 261 12.03 0.18 -16.29
N ILE A 262 11.09 0.92 -15.68
CA ILE A 262 11.28 1.60 -14.41
C ILE A 262 10.04 1.34 -13.54
N ALA A 263 10.27 0.85 -12.32
CA ALA A 263 9.24 0.66 -11.31
C ALA A 263 9.80 1.00 -9.93
N TYR A 264 9.37 2.12 -9.35
CA TYR A 264 9.77 2.52 -7.99
C TYR A 264 8.57 2.43 -7.05
N ALA A 265 8.70 1.70 -5.95
CA ALA A 265 7.69 1.52 -4.92
C ALA A 265 8.30 1.64 -3.51
N ASP A 266 9.23 2.58 -3.33
CA ASP A 266 9.84 2.89 -2.05
C ASP A 266 8.80 3.34 -1.02
N ASN A 267 9.08 3.13 0.26
CA ASN A 267 8.21 3.55 1.37
C ASN A 267 6.79 2.97 1.27
N ASN A 268 6.70 1.64 1.15
CA ASN A 268 5.45 0.86 1.17
C ASN A 268 5.53 -0.23 2.27
N ASN A 269 4.70 -1.29 2.16
CA ASN A 269 4.61 -2.39 3.12
C ASN A 269 4.89 -3.77 2.45
N ILE A 270 5.72 -3.80 1.39
CA ILE A 270 5.96 -5.01 0.57
C ILE A 270 6.95 -5.95 1.27
N THR A 271 6.58 -7.22 1.43
CA THR A 271 7.39 -8.24 2.11
C THR A 271 7.92 -9.35 1.20
N ASP A 272 7.38 -9.50 0.00
CA ASP A 272 7.66 -10.64 -0.89
C ASP A 272 7.83 -10.17 -2.33
N LEU A 273 9.00 -10.47 -2.92
CA LEU A 273 9.29 -10.22 -4.33
C LEU A 273 9.44 -11.50 -5.15
N SER A 274 9.23 -12.67 -4.58
CA SER A 274 9.54 -13.97 -5.20
C SER A 274 8.76 -14.20 -6.52
N ASN A 275 7.55 -13.64 -6.63
CA ASN A 275 6.71 -13.73 -7.83
C ASN A 275 7.20 -12.86 -9.00
N LEU A 276 8.17 -11.95 -8.77
CA LEU A 276 8.64 -11.00 -9.79
C LEU A 276 9.89 -11.46 -10.53
N LYS A 277 10.46 -12.63 -10.22
CA LYS A 277 11.73 -13.08 -10.82
C LYS A 277 11.74 -13.03 -12.35
N ASN A 278 10.72 -13.61 -12.98
CA ASN A 278 10.64 -13.67 -14.44
C ASN A 278 10.44 -12.29 -15.07
N PHE A 279 9.70 -11.42 -14.39
CA PHE A 279 9.51 -10.03 -14.80
C PHE A 279 10.82 -9.25 -14.72
N PHE A 280 11.52 -9.30 -13.59
CA PHE A 280 12.79 -8.63 -13.37
C PHE A 280 13.86 -9.06 -14.39
N GLU A 281 13.92 -10.35 -14.72
CA GLU A 281 14.83 -10.86 -15.78
C GLU A 281 14.43 -10.42 -17.19
N ALA A 282 13.14 -10.14 -17.42
CA ALA A 282 12.66 -9.66 -18.70
C ALA A 282 12.94 -8.16 -18.93
N MET A 283 13.03 -7.36 -17.85
CA MET A 283 13.27 -5.91 -17.92
C MET A 283 14.53 -5.56 -18.73
N VAL A 284 14.50 -4.40 -19.38
CA VAL A 284 15.63 -3.86 -20.14
C VAL A 284 16.05 -2.54 -19.53
N ALA A 285 17.36 -2.36 -19.32
CA ALA A 285 17.90 -1.12 -18.79
C ALA A 285 17.67 0.03 -19.79
N GLN A 286 17.27 1.19 -19.28
CA GLN A 286 17.09 2.40 -20.07
C GLN A 286 17.93 3.52 -19.42
N GLY A 287 18.97 4.00 -20.13
CA GLY A 287 19.86 5.05 -19.62
C GLY A 287 20.45 4.72 -18.24
N ASP A 288 20.51 5.72 -17.36
CA ASP A 288 21.08 5.63 -16.00
C ASP A 288 20.04 5.23 -14.93
N TYR A 289 18.84 4.79 -15.32
CA TYR A 289 17.75 4.51 -14.37
C TYR A 289 17.92 3.18 -13.64
N GLU A 290 17.48 3.13 -12.37
CA GLU A 290 17.73 2.01 -11.44
C GLU A 290 16.75 0.82 -11.55
N GLY A 291 16.05 0.65 -12.67
CA GLY A 291 15.21 -0.54 -12.90
C GLY A 291 14.09 -0.71 -11.87
N LEU A 292 14.31 -1.54 -10.85
CA LEU A 292 13.33 -1.88 -9.81
C LEU A 292 13.81 -1.41 -8.41
N GLN A 293 13.13 -0.42 -7.82
CA GLN A 293 13.44 0.12 -6.49
C GLN A 293 12.27 -0.11 -5.52
N ILE A 294 12.51 -0.86 -4.44
CA ILE A 294 11.51 -1.23 -3.43
C ILE A 294 12.08 -0.94 -2.02
N ASN A 295 12.74 0.20 -1.84
CA ASN A 295 13.44 0.52 -0.60
C ASN A 295 12.52 1.00 0.53
N ASN A 296 13.04 1.00 1.75
CA ASN A 296 12.40 1.63 2.91
C ASN A 296 10.98 1.12 3.19
N GLN A 297 10.71 -0.15 2.88
CA GLN A 297 9.46 -0.78 3.29
C GLN A 297 9.38 -0.78 4.83
N THR A 298 8.18 -0.70 5.38
CA THR A 298 8.00 -0.76 6.84
C THR A 298 6.83 -1.64 7.19
N ILE A 299 6.99 -2.55 8.15
CA ILE A 299 5.90 -3.37 8.66
C ILE A 299 5.97 -3.52 10.18
N THR A 300 4.82 -3.79 10.79
CA THR A 300 4.72 -4.17 12.20
C THR A 300 4.12 -5.56 12.29
N LEU A 301 4.84 -6.48 12.92
CA LEU A 301 4.41 -7.86 13.13
C LEU A 301 3.45 -7.97 14.33
N PRO A 302 2.66 -9.05 14.44
CA PRO A 302 1.84 -9.33 15.61
C PRO A 302 2.67 -9.45 16.89
N THR A 303 2.11 -9.03 18.03
CA THR A 303 2.81 -9.04 19.34
C THR A 303 3.21 -10.46 19.77
N ILE A 304 4.44 -10.61 20.26
CA ILE A 304 4.92 -11.83 20.93
C ILE A 304 4.76 -11.65 22.44
N ASN A 305 4.15 -12.62 23.13
CA ASN A 305 4.04 -12.63 24.59
C ASN A 305 5.01 -13.67 25.16
N ILE A 306 5.86 -13.26 26.09
CA ILE A 306 6.81 -14.15 26.77
C ILE A 306 6.85 -13.88 28.28
N LYS A 307 7.32 -14.86 29.05
CA LYS A 307 7.69 -14.69 30.46
C LYS A 307 9.12 -14.16 30.58
N LYS A 308 9.40 -13.46 31.68
CA LYS A 308 10.76 -13.00 32.03
C LYS A 308 11.76 -14.16 31.94
N GLY A 309 12.91 -13.91 31.29
CA GLY A 309 13.96 -14.91 31.08
C GLY A 309 13.80 -15.75 29.81
N ALA A 310 12.60 -15.82 29.23
CA ALA A 310 12.41 -16.47 27.94
C ALA A 310 12.97 -15.64 26.78
N THR A 311 13.21 -16.29 25.64
CA THR A 311 13.66 -15.64 24.40
C THR A 311 12.46 -15.40 23.48
N ALA A 312 12.28 -14.16 23.03
CA ALA A 312 11.30 -13.83 22.00
C ALA A 312 11.88 -14.08 20.60
N ASN A 313 11.17 -14.87 19.79
CA ASN A 313 11.60 -15.23 18.44
C ASN A 313 10.69 -14.59 17.39
N SER A 314 11.21 -13.58 16.68
CA SER A 314 10.54 -12.96 15.53
C SER A 314 10.87 -13.74 14.26
N THR A 315 9.85 -14.05 13.46
CA THR A 315 10.06 -14.64 12.13
C THR A 315 10.40 -13.52 11.14
N ASN A 316 11.50 -13.66 10.39
CA ASN A 316 11.83 -12.75 9.30
C ASN A 316 10.75 -12.89 8.20
N PRO A 317 9.94 -11.84 7.94
CA PRO A 317 8.77 -11.94 7.06
C PRO A 317 9.13 -11.87 5.58
N THR A 318 10.40 -11.59 5.26
CA THR A 318 10.81 -11.22 3.91
C THR A 318 10.96 -12.41 2.97
N LEU A 319 10.79 -12.17 1.67
CA LEU A 319 11.26 -13.03 0.59
C LEU A 319 11.87 -12.14 -0.51
N ASP A 320 13.13 -12.42 -0.86
CA ASP A 320 13.80 -11.76 -1.96
C ASP A 320 13.28 -12.23 -3.34
N ILE A 321 13.85 -11.68 -4.41
CA ILE A 321 13.47 -12.01 -5.80
C ILE A 321 13.68 -13.50 -6.16
N ASN A 322 14.47 -14.25 -5.37
CA ASN A 322 14.74 -15.67 -5.53
C ASN A 322 13.95 -16.53 -4.53
N GLY A 323 13.05 -15.94 -3.75
CA GLY A 323 12.27 -16.62 -2.72
C GLY A 323 13.08 -17.02 -1.48
N GLN A 324 14.23 -16.39 -1.23
CA GLN A 324 15.03 -16.62 -0.03
C GLN A 324 14.76 -15.54 1.04
N LYS A 325 15.00 -15.88 2.31
CA LYS A 325 14.95 -14.88 3.39
C LYS A 325 16.04 -13.85 3.19
N MET A 326 15.67 -12.57 3.24
CA MET A 326 16.65 -11.50 3.07
C MET A 326 17.63 -11.48 4.26
N PRO A 327 18.91 -11.15 4.02
CA PRO A 327 19.87 -10.91 5.09
C PRO A 327 19.40 -9.83 6.06
N VAL A 328 19.44 -10.15 7.35
CA VAL A 328 19.03 -9.23 8.43
C VAL A 328 20.24 -8.46 8.97
N SER A 329 20.04 -7.17 9.27
CA SER A 329 21.03 -6.30 9.89
C SER A 329 20.36 -5.30 10.85
N ASN A 330 21.18 -4.50 11.55
CA ASN A 330 20.71 -3.40 12.41
C ASN A 330 19.62 -3.83 13.41
N ILE A 331 19.84 -4.96 14.08
CA ILE A 331 18.93 -5.53 15.06
C ILE A 331 19.05 -4.74 16.37
N SER A 332 17.92 -4.30 16.94
CA SER A 332 17.90 -3.58 18.22
C SER A 332 18.10 -4.54 19.40
N ASN A 333 18.39 -3.98 20.58
CA ASN A 333 18.40 -4.73 21.85
C ASN A 333 19.31 -5.98 21.84
N ASP A 334 20.45 -5.88 21.16
CA ASP A 334 21.44 -6.95 21.04
C ASP A 334 20.84 -8.28 20.52
N GLY A 335 19.76 -8.19 19.72
CA GLY A 335 19.14 -9.35 19.12
C GLY A 335 20.08 -10.05 18.14
N THR A 336 19.86 -11.36 17.98
CA THR A 336 20.68 -12.22 17.12
C THR A 336 19.83 -12.77 15.98
N VAL A 337 20.46 -13.13 14.86
CA VAL A 337 19.78 -13.75 13.71
C VAL A 337 20.32 -15.16 13.48
N SER A 338 19.43 -16.08 13.12
CA SER A 338 19.80 -17.45 12.72
C SER A 338 20.65 -17.45 11.44
N ALA A 339 21.50 -18.47 11.27
CA ALA A 339 22.39 -18.57 10.10
C ALA A 339 21.64 -18.59 8.75
N ASP A 340 20.38 -19.06 8.74
CA ASP A 340 19.50 -19.09 7.57
C ASP A 340 18.60 -17.85 7.43
N ASN A 341 18.82 -16.80 8.24
CA ASN A 341 18.06 -15.56 8.28
C ASN A 341 16.56 -15.72 8.56
N LYS A 342 16.08 -16.89 9.01
CA LYS A 342 14.64 -17.12 9.25
C LYS A 342 14.14 -16.52 10.56
N THR A 343 14.98 -16.47 11.58
CA THR A 343 14.57 -16.10 12.94
C THR A 343 15.48 -15.03 13.50
N VAL A 344 14.87 -13.99 14.09
CA VAL A 344 15.56 -12.97 14.88
C VAL A 344 15.15 -13.13 16.34
N SER A 345 16.12 -13.39 17.21
CA SER A 345 15.91 -13.77 18.61
C SER A 345 16.36 -12.67 19.57
N PHE A 346 15.52 -12.41 20.58
CA PHE A 346 15.74 -11.38 21.60
C PHE A 346 15.62 -12.00 22.99
N ALA A 347 16.75 -12.15 23.67
CA ALA A 347 16.83 -12.69 25.03
C ALA A 347 16.92 -11.58 26.08
N ASN A 348 16.68 -11.91 27.35
CA ASN A 348 16.89 -11.03 28.50
C ASN A 348 16.17 -9.67 28.41
N LEU A 349 15.00 -9.64 27.76
CA LEU A 349 14.20 -8.42 27.69
C LEU A 349 13.62 -8.08 29.06
N PRO A 350 13.60 -6.78 29.45
CA PRO A 350 12.98 -6.36 30.70
C PRO A 350 11.46 -6.48 30.63
N ILE A 351 10.82 -6.60 31.79
CA ILE A 351 9.36 -6.68 31.94
C ILE A 351 8.68 -5.44 31.35
N GLY A 352 7.49 -5.69 30.79
CA GLY A 352 6.63 -4.69 30.17
C GLY A 352 6.59 -4.79 28.66
N ASN A 353 5.95 -3.79 28.04
CA ASN A 353 5.83 -3.71 26.60
C ASN A 353 7.08 -3.09 25.98
N LYS A 354 7.62 -3.75 24.96
CA LYS A 354 8.76 -3.30 24.15
C LYS A 354 8.44 -3.45 22.67
N THR A 355 9.10 -2.66 21.85
CA THR A 355 9.14 -2.88 20.39
C THR A 355 10.60 -3.02 20.02
N VAL A 356 10.96 -4.18 19.52
CA VAL A 356 12.29 -4.42 18.94
C VAL A 356 12.21 -4.24 17.43
N THR A 357 13.32 -3.88 16.81
CA THR A 357 13.37 -3.61 15.38
C THR A 357 14.56 -4.30 14.74
N TYR A 358 14.43 -4.61 13.46
CA TYR A 358 15.54 -5.05 12.63
C TYR A 358 15.31 -4.61 11.19
N LYS A 359 16.37 -4.59 10.40
CA LYS A 359 16.32 -4.26 8.97
C LYS A 359 16.68 -5.48 8.15
N ALA A 360 16.16 -5.55 6.94
CA ALA A 360 16.67 -6.48 5.94
C ALA A 360 16.93 -5.72 4.63
N LYS A 361 17.99 -6.09 3.93
CA LYS A 361 18.36 -5.48 2.65
C LYS A 361 18.79 -6.54 1.65
N PHE A 362 18.38 -6.35 0.40
CA PHE A 362 18.73 -7.17 -0.72
C PHE A 362 19.02 -6.30 -1.94
N THR A 363 20.00 -6.70 -2.74
CA THR A 363 20.34 -6.05 -4.00
C THR A 363 20.67 -7.13 -5.01
N ALA A 364 20.26 -6.93 -6.27
CA ALA A 364 20.60 -7.81 -7.37
C ALA A 364 20.78 -7.01 -8.67
N ALA A 365 21.30 -7.68 -9.68
CA ALA A 365 21.24 -7.23 -11.07
C ALA A 365 20.67 -8.38 -11.90
N SER A 366 19.78 -8.05 -12.84
CA SER A 366 19.25 -9.04 -13.79
C SER A 366 20.35 -9.48 -14.76
N SER A 367 20.07 -10.55 -15.52
CA SER A 367 20.93 -11.00 -16.63
C SER A 367 21.19 -9.93 -17.70
N LYS A 368 20.34 -8.88 -17.77
CA LYS A 368 20.46 -7.74 -18.68
C LYS A 368 21.05 -6.49 -18.01
N GLY A 369 21.57 -6.62 -16.79
CA GLY A 369 22.19 -5.53 -16.04
C GLY A 369 21.19 -4.55 -15.41
N VAL A 370 19.91 -4.90 -15.32
CA VAL A 370 18.90 -4.06 -14.64
C VAL A 370 19.10 -4.20 -13.13
N PRO A 371 19.36 -3.12 -12.38
CA PRO A 371 19.54 -3.21 -10.95
C PRO A 371 18.21 -3.39 -10.20
N LEU A 372 18.30 -4.03 -9.05
CA LEU A 372 17.24 -4.17 -8.05
C LEU A 372 17.80 -3.76 -6.69
N SER A 373 17.08 -2.87 -5.99
CA SER A 373 17.32 -2.56 -4.58
C SER A 373 16.04 -2.77 -3.77
N TYR A 374 16.14 -3.54 -2.69
CA TYR A 374 15.02 -3.84 -1.79
C TYR A 374 15.48 -3.70 -0.34
N SER A 375 14.76 -2.94 0.46
CA SER A 375 15.01 -2.85 1.91
C SER A 375 13.74 -2.68 2.71
N ILE A 376 13.74 -3.22 3.92
CA ILE A 376 12.60 -3.21 4.83
C ILE A 376 13.05 -3.00 6.27
N ASN A 377 12.26 -2.23 7.02
CA ASN A 377 12.36 -2.07 8.47
C ASN A 377 11.20 -2.85 9.10
N VAL A 378 11.51 -3.81 9.97
CA VAL A 378 10.52 -4.61 10.68
C VAL A 378 10.44 -4.17 12.12
N SER A 379 9.23 -3.93 12.61
CA SER A 379 8.93 -3.69 14.01
C SER A 379 8.22 -4.91 14.61
N GLN A 380 8.73 -5.40 15.74
CA GLN A 380 8.18 -6.54 16.45
C GLN A 380 7.79 -6.09 17.88
N PRO A 381 6.50 -5.89 18.16
CA PRO A 381 6.01 -5.70 19.52
C PRO A 381 6.23 -6.97 20.34
N ILE A 382 6.68 -6.80 21.59
CA ILE A 382 6.92 -7.86 22.56
C ILE A 382 6.36 -7.42 23.91
N ASN A 383 5.59 -8.29 24.55
CA ASN A 383 5.12 -8.13 25.92
C ASN A 383 5.82 -9.17 26.80
N VAL A 384 6.54 -8.69 27.82
CA VAL A 384 7.24 -9.52 28.79
C VAL A 384 6.52 -9.42 30.14
N SER A 385 5.96 -10.53 30.62
CA SER A 385 5.33 -10.57 31.95
C SER A 385 6.23 -11.21 33.00
N GLU A 386 5.96 -10.93 34.27
CA GLU A 386 6.59 -11.68 35.38
C GLU A 386 6.22 -13.17 35.32
N GLN A 387 7.11 -13.99 35.87
CA GLN A 387 6.81 -15.38 36.18
C GLN A 387 6.03 -15.44 37.50
N THR A 388 5.09 -16.37 37.59
CA THR A 388 4.35 -16.63 38.82
C THR A 388 4.68 -18.02 39.32
N ASP A 389 4.77 -18.18 40.64
CA ASP A 389 4.91 -19.48 41.25
C ASP A 389 3.61 -20.27 41.08
N SER A 390 3.72 -21.54 40.74
CA SER A 390 2.60 -22.47 40.63
C SER A 390 3.03 -23.87 41.05
N THR A 391 2.04 -24.75 41.24
CA THR A 391 2.27 -26.13 41.63
C THR A 391 1.56 -27.12 40.72
N VAL A 392 2.13 -28.32 40.63
CA VAL A 392 1.49 -29.50 40.05
C VAL A 392 1.30 -30.50 41.19
N SER A 393 0.04 -30.76 41.55
CA SER A 393 -0.29 -31.78 42.56
C SER A 393 -0.53 -33.12 41.89
N VAL A 394 0.21 -34.14 42.31
CA VAL A 394 0.20 -35.49 41.75
C VAL A 394 -0.52 -36.44 42.70
N PHE A 395 -1.69 -36.91 42.28
CA PHE A 395 -2.53 -37.83 43.04
C PHE A 395 -2.32 -39.27 42.56
N TYR A 396 -2.34 -40.21 43.51
CA TYR A 396 -2.26 -41.64 43.25
C TYR A 396 -3.49 -42.29 43.89
N GLN A 397 -4.50 -42.63 43.09
CA GLN A 397 -5.81 -43.03 43.61
C GLN A 397 -6.39 -44.26 42.90
N ASP A 398 -7.32 -44.95 43.54
CA ASP A 398 -8.11 -46.00 42.91
C ASP A 398 -9.26 -45.42 42.04
N GLU A 399 -10.00 -46.30 41.37
CA GLU A 399 -11.17 -45.94 40.54
C GLU A 399 -12.30 -45.26 41.32
N ASN A 400 -12.29 -45.32 42.66
CA ASN A 400 -13.28 -44.66 43.53
C ASN A 400 -12.75 -43.35 44.11
N GLY A 401 -11.54 -42.92 43.76
CA GLY A 401 -10.89 -41.72 44.27
C GLY A 401 -10.25 -41.89 45.66
N ASN A 402 -10.06 -43.13 46.14
CA ASN A 402 -9.35 -43.36 47.40
C ASN A 402 -7.85 -43.22 47.20
N GLU A 403 -7.17 -42.48 48.08
CA GLU A 403 -5.73 -42.30 48.05
C GLU A 403 -4.98 -43.63 48.31
N LEU A 404 -4.13 -44.02 47.37
CA LEU A 404 -3.31 -45.23 47.43
C LEU A 404 -1.85 -44.96 47.80
N ALA A 405 -1.37 -43.73 47.55
CA ALA A 405 -0.05 -43.26 47.98
C ALA A 405 -0.09 -41.74 48.25
N PRO A 406 0.80 -41.20 49.10
CA PRO A 406 0.82 -39.79 49.42
C PRO A 406 0.89 -38.90 48.18
N THR A 407 0.05 -37.86 48.16
CA THR A 407 0.07 -36.78 47.16
C THR A 407 1.46 -36.14 47.09
N GLU A 408 1.98 -35.95 45.88
CA GLU A 408 3.23 -35.22 45.64
C GLU A 408 2.93 -33.83 45.09
N THR A 409 3.80 -32.86 45.39
CA THR A 409 3.67 -31.50 44.86
C THR A 409 4.97 -31.10 44.21
N LEU A 410 4.92 -30.82 42.91
CA LEU A 410 6.01 -30.15 42.20
C LEU A 410 5.72 -28.66 42.25
N SER A 411 6.72 -27.84 42.59
CA SER A 411 6.61 -26.39 42.57
C SER A 411 7.59 -25.83 41.54
N GLY A 412 7.14 -24.84 40.78
CA GLY A 412 7.98 -24.18 39.79
C GLY A 412 7.34 -22.90 39.29
N LYS A 413 8.12 -22.13 38.54
CA LYS A 413 7.67 -20.87 37.96
C LYS A 413 7.06 -21.09 36.60
N SER A 414 6.08 -20.26 36.23
CA SER A 414 5.45 -20.37 34.92
C SER A 414 6.47 -20.34 33.77
N GLY A 415 6.37 -21.33 32.88
CA GLY A 415 7.31 -21.61 31.79
C GLY A 415 8.48 -22.56 32.11
N GLU A 416 8.69 -22.97 33.36
CA GLU A 416 9.64 -24.03 33.71
C GLU A 416 9.06 -25.41 33.40
N ASP A 417 9.88 -26.37 32.96
CA ASP A 417 9.43 -27.73 32.66
C ASP A 417 9.21 -28.55 33.94
N TYR A 418 8.23 -29.46 33.92
CA TYR A 418 7.99 -30.47 34.96
C TYR A 418 7.76 -31.85 34.35
N GLN A 419 8.05 -32.88 35.14
CA GLN A 419 7.81 -34.28 34.83
C GLN A 419 7.38 -34.99 36.12
N THR A 420 6.28 -35.74 36.05
CA THR A 420 5.79 -36.60 37.13
C THR A 420 6.19 -38.05 36.86
N THR A 421 6.18 -38.89 37.91
CA THR A 421 6.61 -40.29 37.83
C THR A 421 5.49 -41.20 38.32
N GLU A 422 5.21 -42.27 37.58
CA GLU A 422 4.29 -43.32 38.03
C GLU A 422 4.86 -44.07 39.26
N LYS A 423 3.99 -44.45 40.21
CA LYS A 423 4.39 -45.26 41.38
C LYS A 423 3.98 -46.71 41.21
N THR A 424 4.87 -47.62 41.59
CA THR A 424 4.50 -49.03 41.79
C THR A 424 3.76 -49.18 43.13
N ILE A 425 2.49 -49.59 43.09
CA ILE A 425 1.64 -49.75 44.26
C ILE A 425 1.26 -51.23 44.41
N ALA A 426 1.47 -51.81 45.61
CA ALA A 426 1.23 -53.23 45.84
C ALA A 426 -0.25 -53.60 45.61
N ASN A 427 -0.49 -54.68 44.87
CA ASN A 427 -1.83 -55.18 44.47
C ASN A 427 -2.62 -54.28 43.50
N TYR A 428 -1.99 -53.26 42.91
CA TYR A 428 -2.61 -52.35 41.95
C TYR A 428 -1.77 -52.26 40.67
N GLN A 429 -2.43 -51.96 39.55
CA GLN A 429 -1.80 -51.67 38.26
C GLN A 429 -2.34 -50.33 37.71
N LEU A 430 -1.51 -49.56 37.01
CA LEU A 430 -1.95 -48.30 36.42
C LEU A 430 -3.03 -48.58 35.38
N LYS A 431 -4.16 -47.87 35.51
CA LYS A 431 -5.25 -47.91 34.55
C LYS A 431 -5.12 -46.77 33.54
N GLU A 432 -5.01 -45.54 34.05
CA GLU A 432 -4.89 -44.33 33.23
C GLU A 432 -4.24 -43.17 33.99
N ILE A 433 -3.87 -42.13 33.24
CA ILE A 433 -3.35 -40.87 33.78
C ILE A 433 -4.30 -39.76 33.35
N GLU A 434 -4.88 -39.05 34.30
CA GLU A 434 -5.66 -37.85 34.06
C GLU A 434 -4.76 -36.62 34.21
N GLY A 435 -4.83 -35.70 33.24
CA GLY A 435 -3.93 -34.54 33.16
C GLY A 435 -2.68 -34.80 32.32
N GLN A 436 -1.66 -33.94 32.46
CA GLN A 436 -0.41 -34.04 31.70
C GLN A 436 0.74 -34.50 32.61
N ALA A 437 1.25 -35.71 32.39
CA ALA A 437 2.36 -36.24 33.19
C ALA A 437 3.67 -35.43 33.03
N SER A 438 3.77 -34.60 32.00
CA SER A 438 4.92 -33.73 31.69
C SER A 438 4.47 -32.49 30.94
N GLY A 439 5.11 -31.36 31.18
CA GLY A 439 4.80 -30.10 30.48
C GLY A 439 5.53 -28.92 31.11
N GLN A 440 4.99 -27.72 30.94
CA GLN A 440 5.48 -26.52 31.62
C GLN A 440 4.51 -26.08 32.72
N PHE A 441 5.04 -25.54 33.81
CA PHE A 441 4.26 -24.85 34.83
C PHE A 441 3.48 -23.69 34.19
N THR A 442 2.22 -23.53 34.59
CA THR A 442 1.36 -22.45 34.10
C THR A 442 1.26 -21.32 35.11
N ASP A 443 0.45 -20.29 34.85
CA ASP A 443 0.21 -19.23 35.83
C ASP A 443 -0.76 -19.66 36.95
N THR A 444 -1.27 -20.90 36.88
CA THR A 444 -2.22 -21.49 37.84
C THR A 444 -1.75 -22.88 38.27
N ASP A 445 -2.14 -23.27 39.49
CA ASP A 445 -1.95 -24.65 39.95
C ASP A 445 -2.69 -25.65 39.05
N SER A 446 -2.11 -26.83 38.91
CA SER A 446 -2.67 -27.91 38.11
C SER A 446 -2.51 -29.26 38.81
N THR A 447 -3.15 -30.28 38.25
CA THR A 447 -3.21 -31.60 38.85
C THR A 447 -2.90 -32.69 37.82
N VAL A 448 -2.21 -33.74 38.27
CA VAL A 448 -2.00 -34.98 37.53
C VAL A 448 -2.48 -36.12 38.41
N THR A 449 -3.33 -37.00 37.91
CA THR A 449 -3.88 -38.11 38.68
C THR A 449 -3.53 -39.43 38.01
N TYR A 450 -2.73 -40.25 38.68
CA TYR A 450 -2.52 -41.64 38.30
C TYR A 450 -3.64 -42.47 38.91
N VAL A 451 -4.53 -43.00 38.06
CA VAL A 451 -5.67 -43.83 38.46
C VAL A 451 -5.28 -45.29 38.32
N TYR A 452 -5.41 -46.04 39.42
CA TYR A 452 -5.06 -47.45 39.49
C TYR A 452 -6.30 -48.33 39.62
N GLU A 453 -6.26 -49.52 39.02
CA GLU A 453 -7.19 -50.60 39.29
C GLU A 453 -6.48 -51.73 40.04
N LYS A 454 -7.23 -52.61 40.71
CA LYS A 454 -6.65 -53.81 41.32
C LYS A 454 -5.91 -54.64 40.27
N ALA A 455 -4.72 -55.12 40.62
CA ALA A 455 -3.94 -56.01 39.77
C ALA A 455 -4.68 -57.34 39.56
N ASP A 456 -4.33 -58.04 38.48
CA ASP A 456 -4.87 -59.37 38.23
C ASP A 456 -4.44 -60.35 39.33
N GLY A 457 -5.40 -61.07 39.90
CA GLY A 457 -5.17 -62.13 40.86
C GLY A 457 -4.59 -63.36 40.20
N ALA A 458 -3.94 -64.22 41.00
CA ALA A 458 -3.51 -65.52 40.51
C ALA A 458 -4.74 -66.32 39.99
N PRO A 459 -4.62 -67.01 38.84
CA PRO A 459 -5.73 -67.77 38.28
C PRO A 459 -6.21 -68.84 39.27
N VAL A 460 -7.52 -68.90 39.49
CA VAL A 460 -8.14 -69.99 40.25
C VAL A 460 -8.33 -71.17 39.32
N THR A 461 -7.72 -72.31 39.68
CA THR A 461 -7.89 -73.57 38.95
C THR A 461 -8.96 -74.42 39.62
N VAL A 462 -10.07 -74.65 38.91
CA VAL A 462 -11.14 -75.52 39.37
C VAL A 462 -10.87 -76.93 38.84
N LYS A 463 -10.46 -77.83 39.73
CA LYS A 463 -10.26 -79.24 39.41
C LYS A 463 -11.52 -80.04 39.70
N TYR A 464 -11.81 -80.99 38.82
CA TYR A 464 -12.90 -81.96 38.99
C TYR A 464 -12.27 -83.33 39.18
N VAL A 465 -12.26 -83.82 40.41
CA VAL A 465 -11.54 -85.06 40.79
C VAL A 465 -12.48 -86.08 41.43
N ASP A 466 -12.13 -87.35 41.35
CA ASP A 466 -12.77 -88.42 42.14
C ASP A 466 -12.32 -88.42 43.61
N ALA A 467 -12.83 -89.37 44.40
CA ALA A 467 -12.49 -89.51 45.82
C ALA A 467 -11.01 -89.88 46.07
N ASP A 468 -10.32 -90.43 45.06
CA ASP A 468 -8.91 -90.81 45.10
C ASP A 468 -7.99 -89.68 44.58
N GLY A 469 -8.57 -88.58 44.10
CA GLY A 469 -7.87 -87.40 43.60
C GLY A 469 -7.49 -87.45 42.11
N ASN A 470 -8.02 -88.39 41.33
CA ASN A 470 -7.77 -88.45 39.88
C ASN A 470 -8.67 -87.47 39.13
N ASP A 471 -8.11 -86.80 38.13
CA ASP A 471 -8.84 -85.83 37.30
C ASP A 471 -9.92 -86.53 36.45
N LEU A 472 -11.18 -86.12 36.63
CA LEU A 472 -12.34 -86.61 35.88
C LEU A 472 -12.51 -85.90 34.53
N THR A 473 -12.03 -84.66 34.41
CA THR A 473 -12.05 -83.87 33.18
C THR A 473 -11.03 -82.72 33.24
N THR A 474 -10.89 -81.97 32.15
CA THR A 474 -10.00 -80.79 32.10
C THR A 474 -10.45 -79.73 33.11
N SER A 475 -9.49 -79.18 33.86
CA SER A 475 -9.74 -78.10 34.83
C SER A 475 -10.17 -76.81 34.13
N ASP A 476 -11.03 -76.05 34.80
CA ASP A 476 -11.40 -74.70 34.35
C ASP A 476 -10.48 -73.67 35.03
N THR A 477 -10.16 -72.57 34.33
CA THR A 477 -9.36 -71.46 34.86
C THR A 477 -10.20 -70.21 34.95
N LEU A 478 -10.33 -69.66 36.17
CA LEU A 478 -11.00 -68.40 36.42
C LEU A 478 -9.95 -67.31 36.66
N ASN A 479 -9.95 -66.28 35.82
CA ASN A 479 -9.15 -65.08 36.01
C ASN A 479 -10.02 -63.99 36.65
N GLY A 480 -9.46 -63.23 37.56
CA GLY A 480 -10.14 -62.14 38.24
C GLY A 480 -9.13 -61.19 38.87
N LYS A 481 -9.59 -60.06 39.40
CA LYS A 481 -8.74 -59.11 40.12
C LYS A 481 -8.44 -59.59 41.54
N ILE A 482 -7.33 -59.14 42.13
CA ILE A 482 -7.02 -59.39 43.55
C ILE A 482 -8.19 -58.93 44.43
N ASP A 483 -8.53 -59.75 45.44
CA ASP A 483 -9.65 -59.59 46.38
C ASP A 483 -11.07 -59.65 45.77
N ALA A 484 -11.20 -59.88 44.46
CA ALA A 484 -12.51 -60.09 43.83
C ALA A 484 -13.05 -61.49 44.18
N PRO A 485 -14.34 -61.62 44.56
CA PRO A 485 -14.94 -62.92 44.80
C PRO A 485 -15.05 -63.71 43.50
N TYR A 486 -14.78 -65.00 43.56
CA TYR A 486 -15.06 -65.94 42.46
C TYR A 486 -16.11 -66.95 42.89
N GLN A 487 -16.91 -67.41 41.94
CA GLN A 487 -17.88 -68.48 42.13
C GLN A 487 -17.56 -69.62 41.17
N THR A 488 -17.74 -70.84 41.66
CA THR A 488 -17.60 -72.06 40.86
C THR A 488 -18.89 -72.85 40.99
N SER A 489 -19.25 -73.60 39.95
CA SER A 489 -20.35 -74.55 39.98
C SER A 489 -19.82 -75.95 39.67
N ALA A 490 -20.45 -76.95 40.29
CA ALA A 490 -20.15 -78.34 39.98
C ALA A 490 -20.49 -78.63 38.50
N LYS A 491 -19.57 -79.28 37.79
CA LYS A 491 -19.75 -79.65 36.39
C LYS A 491 -20.56 -80.94 36.32
N SER A 492 -21.62 -80.98 35.52
CA SER A 492 -22.38 -82.21 35.31
C SER A 492 -21.55 -83.19 34.48
N LEU A 493 -21.08 -84.27 35.10
CA LEU A 493 -20.27 -85.31 34.47
C LEU A 493 -21.07 -86.63 34.42
N SER A 494 -21.16 -87.25 33.24
CA SER A 494 -21.94 -88.48 33.07
C SER A 494 -21.36 -89.61 33.95
N GLY A 495 -22.19 -90.19 34.82
CA GLY A 495 -21.79 -91.26 35.75
C GLY A 495 -21.26 -90.77 37.12
N TRP A 496 -21.24 -89.47 37.37
CA TRP A 496 -20.76 -88.87 38.63
C TRP A 496 -21.81 -87.88 39.18
N THR A 497 -22.10 -87.94 40.48
CA THR A 497 -23.07 -87.08 41.17
C THR A 497 -22.42 -86.20 42.21
#